data_AF-A0A917M9G4-F1
#
_entry.id   AF-A0A917M9G4-F1
#
_cell.length_a   1.000
_cell.length_b   1.000
_cell.length_c   1.000
_cell.angle_alpha   90.00
_cell.angle_beta   90.00
_cell.angle_gamma   90.00
#
_symmetry.space_group_name_H-M   'P 1'
#
loop_
_entity.id
_entity.type
_entity.pdbx_description
1 polymer ?
#
loop_
_entity_poly.entity_id
_entity_poly.type
_entity_poly.pdbx_seq_one_letter_code
_entity_poly.pdbx_strand_id
1 'polypeptide(L)'
;MSNWKLLALSALSAALMIGTITVAPAQVSINIGVAPVCPYGYFDYAPYDCAPYGYYGPDWFIGGVFVGAGPWFHGPHGFYGHVDNRYDPRHGYRGPMPARGAEPFQHFQGNEARDGRGHVGNAGHDASNEHSAGFRGSGRPGGGGGHAGGGHR
;
A
#
# COMPACT_ATOMS: atom_id res chain seq x y z
N MET A 1 -45.79 -19.23 -48.00
CA MET A 1 -45.20 -19.87 -46.80
C MET A 1 -45.38 -18.93 -45.63
N SER A 2 -45.95 -19.41 -44.53
CA SER A 2 -46.65 -18.62 -43.51
C SER A 2 -45.74 -17.63 -42.75
N ASN A 3 -45.99 -16.33 -42.96
CA ASN A 3 -45.33 -15.21 -42.25
C ASN A 3 -45.48 -15.29 -40.72
N TRP A 4 -46.55 -15.96 -40.24
CA TRP A 4 -46.75 -16.29 -38.84
C TRP A 4 -45.66 -17.22 -38.29
N LYS A 5 -45.20 -18.20 -39.08
CA LYS A 5 -44.14 -19.14 -38.64
C LYS A 5 -42.81 -18.40 -38.47
N LEU A 6 -42.52 -17.45 -39.35
CA LEU A 6 -41.33 -16.59 -39.28
C LEU A 6 -41.36 -15.66 -38.05
N LEU A 7 -42.52 -15.09 -37.72
CA LEU A 7 -42.71 -14.27 -36.52
C LEU A 7 -42.61 -15.08 -35.22
N ALA A 8 -43.14 -16.31 -35.21
CA ALA A 8 -43.02 -17.19 -34.05
C ALA A 8 -41.55 -17.63 -33.81
N LEU A 9 -40.80 -17.89 -34.87
CA LEU A 9 -39.39 -18.26 -34.81
C LEU A 9 -38.50 -17.08 -34.33
N SER A 10 -38.79 -15.85 -34.77
CA SER A 10 -38.03 -14.67 -34.33
C SER A 10 -38.33 -14.28 -32.88
N ALA A 11 -39.58 -14.45 -32.43
CA ALA A 11 -39.94 -14.23 -31.03
C ALA A 11 -39.25 -15.24 -30.10
N LEU A 12 -39.15 -16.51 -30.52
CA LEU A 12 -38.48 -17.55 -29.74
C LEU A 12 -36.96 -17.32 -29.62
N SER A 13 -36.30 -16.89 -30.70
CA SER A 13 -34.87 -16.62 -30.69
C SER A 13 -34.52 -15.37 -29.87
N ALA A 14 -35.35 -14.32 -29.94
CA ALA A 14 -35.19 -13.14 -29.10
C ALA A 14 -35.37 -13.46 -27.60
N ALA A 15 -36.34 -14.33 -27.25
CA ALA A 15 -36.57 -14.74 -25.87
C ALA A 15 -35.40 -15.57 -25.29
N LEU A 16 -34.75 -16.41 -26.10
CA LEU A 16 -33.59 -17.20 -25.66
C LEU A 16 -32.35 -16.34 -25.38
N MET A 17 -32.15 -15.25 -26.13
CA MET A 17 -30.96 -14.39 -25.99
C MET A 17 -31.00 -13.49 -24.74
N ILE A 18 -32.19 -13.20 -24.21
CA ILE A 18 -32.35 -12.36 -23.00
C ILE A 18 -31.98 -13.12 -21.72
N GLY A 19 -31.97 -14.46 -21.76
CA GLY A 19 -31.74 -15.32 -20.59
C GLY A 19 -30.27 -15.56 -20.18
N THR A 20 -29.28 -14.96 -20.83
CA THR A 20 -27.85 -15.31 -20.64
C THR A 20 -27.00 -14.25 -19.95
N ILE A 21 -27.58 -13.21 -19.35
CA ILE A 21 -26.82 -12.28 -18.51
C ILE A 21 -26.57 -12.93 -17.15
N THR A 22 -25.65 -13.88 -17.10
CA THR A 22 -25.08 -14.35 -15.83
C THR A 22 -24.10 -13.28 -15.37
N VAL A 23 -24.52 -12.42 -14.44
CA VAL A 23 -23.57 -11.63 -13.65
C VAL A 23 -22.79 -12.64 -12.81
N ALA A 24 -21.62 -13.07 -13.30
CA ALA A 24 -20.74 -13.92 -12.53
C ALA A 24 -20.34 -13.14 -11.26
N PRO A 25 -20.65 -13.63 -10.04
CA PRO A 25 -20.09 -13.01 -8.85
C PRO A 25 -18.57 -13.15 -8.93
N ALA A 26 -17.88 -12.02 -9.14
CA ALA A 26 -16.44 -11.92 -8.97
C ALA A 26 -16.14 -12.18 -7.50
N GLN A 27 -15.94 -13.44 -7.16
CA GLN A 27 -15.57 -13.87 -5.82
C GLN A 27 -14.09 -13.60 -5.62
N VAL A 28 -13.79 -12.38 -5.16
CA VAL A 28 -12.46 -11.98 -4.69
C VAL A 28 -12.24 -12.61 -3.32
N SER A 29 -11.61 -13.78 -3.29
CA SER A 29 -11.12 -14.37 -2.05
C SER A 29 -9.86 -13.61 -1.61
N ILE A 30 -9.96 -12.81 -0.55
CA ILE A 30 -8.80 -12.20 0.09
C ILE A 30 -8.31 -13.21 1.15
N ASN A 31 -7.45 -14.14 0.74
CA ASN A 31 -6.73 -14.97 1.69
C ASN A 31 -5.68 -14.10 2.38
N ILE A 32 -5.95 -13.67 3.61
CA ILE A 32 -4.98 -12.94 4.44
C ILE A 32 -3.94 -13.97 4.90
N GLY A 33 -2.97 -14.23 4.03
CA GLY A 33 -1.90 -15.20 4.22
C GLY A 33 -0.75 -14.64 5.06
N VAL A 34 0.47 -15.09 4.76
CA VAL A 34 1.69 -14.49 5.31
C VAL A 34 1.89 -13.07 4.78
N ALA A 35 2.57 -12.23 5.57
CA ALA A 35 2.89 -10.86 5.17
C ALA A 35 3.69 -10.84 3.86
N PRO A 36 3.47 -9.84 2.97
CA PRO A 36 4.25 -9.68 1.76
C PRO A 36 5.76 -9.54 2.03
N VAL A 37 6.58 -10.29 1.28
CA VAL A 37 8.03 -10.21 1.37
C VAL A 37 8.54 -9.11 0.44
N CYS A 38 8.54 -7.88 0.94
CA CYS A 38 8.92 -6.68 0.19
C CYS A 38 10.19 -6.03 0.76
N PRO A 39 11.05 -5.39 -0.07
CA PRO A 39 12.30 -4.82 0.40
C PRO A 39 12.13 -3.75 1.49
N TYR A 40 11.10 -2.90 1.39
CA TYR A 40 10.93 -1.71 2.25
C TYR A 40 9.59 -1.67 2.98
N GLY A 41 8.86 -2.78 2.97
CA GLY A 41 7.46 -2.83 3.36
C GLY A 41 6.50 -2.82 2.17
N TYR A 42 5.22 -2.77 2.49
CA TYR A 42 4.10 -2.91 1.57
C TYR A 42 2.99 -1.94 1.98
N PHE A 43 2.13 -1.54 1.05
CA PHE A 43 1.08 -0.56 1.33
C PHE A 43 0.15 -1.00 2.48
N ASP A 44 -0.43 -0.05 3.20
CA ASP A 44 -1.37 -0.26 4.30
C ASP A 44 -2.77 -0.74 3.84
N TYR A 45 -2.99 -0.81 2.53
CA TYR A 45 -4.24 -1.20 1.91
C TYR A 45 -4.10 -2.44 1.01
N ALA A 46 -5.20 -3.18 0.85
CA ALA A 46 -5.28 -4.28 -0.10
C ALA A 46 -5.04 -3.81 -1.55
N PRO A 47 -4.28 -4.58 -2.37
CA PRO A 47 -3.82 -5.95 -2.13
C PRO A 47 -2.47 -6.09 -1.39
N TYR A 48 -2.00 -5.04 -0.70
CA TYR A 48 -0.72 -5.01 0.04
C TYR A 48 0.50 -5.19 -0.87
N ASP A 49 0.53 -4.50 -2.01
CA ASP A 49 1.67 -4.49 -2.92
C ASP A 49 2.92 -3.88 -2.27
N CYS A 50 4.11 -4.25 -2.76
CA CYS A 50 5.36 -3.70 -2.26
C CYS A 50 5.42 -2.19 -2.48
N ALA A 51 5.65 -1.45 -1.38
CA ALA A 51 5.78 -0.01 -1.41
C ALA A 51 7.22 0.37 -1.78
N PRO A 52 7.42 1.36 -2.67
CA PRO A 52 8.76 1.86 -2.98
C PRO A 52 9.43 2.44 -1.73
N TYR A 53 10.76 2.50 -1.77
CA TYR A 53 11.53 3.18 -0.72
C TYR A 53 10.99 4.61 -0.55
N GLY A 54 11.01 5.16 0.66
CA GLY A 54 10.51 6.53 0.86
C GLY A 54 8.98 6.67 0.84
N TYR A 55 8.19 5.60 0.66
CA TYR A 55 6.76 5.69 1.00
C TYR A 55 6.55 5.79 2.52
N TYR A 56 7.26 4.96 3.28
CA TYR A 56 7.22 4.98 4.75
C TYR A 56 8.34 5.83 5.34
N GLY A 57 7.97 6.65 6.32
CA GLY A 57 8.92 7.41 7.15
C GLY A 57 9.63 6.55 8.19
N PRO A 58 10.62 7.10 8.90
CA PRO A 58 11.39 6.39 9.93
C PRO A 58 10.53 5.83 11.07
N ASP A 59 9.37 6.41 11.35
CA ASP A 59 8.42 5.92 12.37
C ASP A 59 8.03 4.45 12.18
N TRP A 60 7.97 4.01 10.93
CA TRP A 60 7.55 2.65 10.56
C TRP A 60 8.67 1.61 10.69
N PHE A 61 9.86 2.01 11.15
CA PHE A 61 11.04 1.16 11.24
C PHE A 61 11.59 1.14 12.67
N ILE A 62 11.54 -0.03 13.31
CA ILE A 62 12.20 -0.26 14.60
C ILE A 62 13.52 -0.97 14.34
N GLY A 63 14.64 -0.30 14.67
CA GLY A 63 15.97 -0.84 14.39
C GLY A 63 16.26 -1.03 12.89
N GLY A 64 15.53 -0.32 12.03
CA GLY A 64 15.62 -0.46 10.57
C GLY A 64 14.74 -1.53 9.95
N VAL A 65 13.94 -2.23 10.75
CA VAL A 65 13.01 -3.28 10.31
C VAL A 65 11.59 -2.72 10.26
N PHE A 66 10.90 -2.94 9.14
CA PHE A 66 9.52 -2.52 8.96
C PHE A 66 8.60 -3.21 9.97
N VAL A 67 7.80 -2.44 10.69
CA VAL A 67 6.90 -2.94 11.76
C VAL A 67 5.64 -3.62 11.23
N GLY A 68 5.44 -3.61 9.91
CA GLY A 68 4.25 -4.12 9.24
C GLY A 68 3.20 -3.04 9.02
N ALA A 69 2.19 -3.40 8.25
CA ALA A 69 0.95 -2.65 8.06
C ALA A 69 -0.21 -3.63 7.83
N GLY A 70 -1.44 -3.12 7.91
CA GLY A 70 -2.66 -3.90 7.79
C GLY A 70 -2.76 -5.03 8.83
N PRO A 71 -3.18 -6.24 8.41
CA PRO A 71 -3.34 -7.39 9.31
C PRO A 71 -2.06 -7.85 10.02
N TRP A 72 -0.88 -7.48 9.51
CA TRP A 72 0.42 -7.87 10.06
C TRP A 72 1.14 -6.72 10.77
N PHE A 73 0.41 -5.66 11.14
CA PHE A 73 0.98 -4.59 11.94
C PHE A 73 1.35 -5.07 13.35
N HIS A 74 2.59 -4.86 13.76
CA HIS A 74 3.12 -5.26 15.06
C HIS A 74 3.75 -4.08 15.84
N GLY A 75 3.42 -2.84 15.46
CA GLY A 75 3.87 -1.65 16.16
C GLY A 75 3.09 -1.37 17.46
N PRO A 76 3.46 -0.30 18.18
CA PRO A 76 2.86 0.04 19.47
C PRO A 76 1.38 0.45 19.34
N HIS A 77 0.65 0.38 20.45
CA HIS A 77 -0.73 0.85 20.51
C HIS A 77 -0.79 2.37 20.32
N GLY A 78 -1.78 2.85 19.54
CA GLY A 78 -1.92 4.28 19.24
C GLY A 78 -0.86 4.83 18.29
N PHE A 79 -0.12 3.95 17.61
CA PHE A 79 0.88 4.33 16.63
C PHE A 79 0.27 5.11 15.47
N TYR A 80 0.95 6.20 15.11
CA TYR A 80 0.80 6.89 13.84
C TYR A 80 2.20 7.19 13.33
N GLY A 81 2.49 6.82 12.09
CA GLY A 81 3.77 7.08 11.46
C GLY A 81 3.59 7.83 10.15
N HIS A 82 4.56 8.65 9.79
CA HIS A 82 4.48 9.41 8.55
C HIS A 82 4.61 8.53 7.31
N VAL A 83 3.84 8.90 6.29
CA VAL A 83 3.90 8.37 4.93
C VAL A 83 4.08 9.52 3.95
N ASP A 84 4.62 9.21 2.78
CA ASP A 84 4.77 10.12 1.67
C ASP A 84 3.93 9.62 0.49
N ASN A 85 2.74 10.20 0.38
CA ASN A 85 1.78 9.85 -0.66
C ASN A 85 2.27 10.16 -2.08
N ARG A 86 3.38 10.88 -2.29
CA ARG A 86 3.96 11.05 -3.64
C ARG A 86 4.42 9.72 -4.25
N TYR A 87 4.64 8.73 -3.40
CA TYR A 87 5.03 7.36 -3.77
C TYR A 87 3.85 6.37 -3.82
N ASP A 88 2.61 6.85 -3.64
CA ASP A 88 1.40 6.03 -3.68
C ASP A 88 0.75 6.08 -5.08
N PRO A 89 0.54 4.92 -5.74
CA PRO A 89 -0.16 4.85 -7.03
C PRO A 89 -1.56 5.46 -7.03
N ARG A 90 -2.30 5.39 -5.91
CA ARG A 90 -3.62 6.01 -5.73
C ARG A 90 -3.55 7.53 -5.76
N HIS A 91 -2.37 8.09 -5.46
CA HIS A 91 -2.08 9.52 -5.50
C HIS A 91 -1.28 9.92 -6.76
N GLY A 92 -1.23 9.04 -7.77
CA GLY A 92 -0.66 9.35 -9.08
C GLY A 92 0.81 8.97 -9.24
N TYR A 93 1.41 8.25 -8.28
CA TYR A 93 2.74 7.68 -8.47
C TYR A 93 2.73 6.68 -9.64
N ARG A 94 3.68 6.86 -10.57
CA ARG A 94 3.88 5.98 -11.74
C ARG A 94 5.33 5.52 -11.87
N GLY A 95 6.10 5.65 -10.79
CA GLY A 95 7.49 5.24 -10.77
C GLY A 95 7.65 3.72 -10.63
N PRO A 96 8.90 3.24 -10.63
CA PRO A 96 9.19 1.83 -10.50
C PRO A 96 8.79 1.29 -9.12
N MET A 97 8.08 0.16 -9.10
CA MET A 97 7.87 -0.61 -7.87
C MET A 97 9.12 -1.43 -7.54
N PRO A 98 9.44 -1.61 -6.25
CA PRO A 98 10.65 -2.30 -5.86
C PRO A 98 10.52 -3.80 -6.13
N ALA A 99 11.54 -4.36 -6.77
CA ALA A 99 11.75 -5.81 -6.84
C ALA A 99 12.68 -6.26 -5.70
N ARG A 100 12.81 -7.59 -5.53
CA ARG A 100 13.78 -8.18 -4.60
C ARG A 100 15.18 -7.63 -4.89
N GLY A 101 15.82 -7.00 -3.91
CA GLY A 101 17.15 -6.40 -4.05
C GLY A 101 17.16 -4.99 -4.64
N ALA A 102 16.02 -4.28 -4.64
CA ALA A 102 16.00 -2.85 -4.94
C ALA A 102 16.99 -2.08 -4.04
N GLU A 103 17.56 -1.01 -4.58
CA GLU A 103 18.43 -0.08 -3.83
C GLU A 103 17.61 1.10 -3.27
N PRO A 104 17.89 1.54 -2.03
CA PRO A 104 17.27 2.72 -1.43
C PRO A 104 17.50 4.01 -2.23
N PHE A 105 16.59 4.98 -2.12
CA PHE A 105 16.81 6.34 -2.64
C PHE A 105 16.49 7.41 -1.58
N GLN A 106 17.26 8.48 -1.45
CA GLN A 106 17.26 9.30 -0.23
C GLN A 106 16.22 10.45 -0.14
N HIS A 107 14.93 10.22 -0.42
CA HIS A 107 13.96 11.34 -0.52
C HIS A 107 12.61 11.12 0.16
N PHE A 108 12.60 10.73 1.44
CA PHE A 108 11.36 10.75 2.22
C PHE A 108 10.94 12.21 2.50
N GLN A 109 9.66 12.53 2.28
CA GLN A 109 9.06 13.76 2.74
C GLN A 109 7.63 13.49 3.22
N GLY A 110 7.48 13.24 4.52
CA GLY A 110 6.18 12.93 5.09
C GLY A 110 5.16 14.02 4.82
N ASN A 111 3.98 13.61 4.35
CA ASN A 111 2.86 14.51 4.05
C ASN A 111 1.54 14.07 4.69
N GLU A 112 1.52 12.90 5.32
CA GLU A 112 0.38 12.37 6.06
C GLU A 112 0.89 11.42 7.14
N ALA A 113 0.15 11.26 8.23
CA ALA A 113 0.43 10.25 9.25
C ALA A 113 -0.70 9.24 9.32
N ARG A 114 -0.34 7.95 9.42
CA ARG A 114 -1.30 6.85 9.42
C ARG A 114 -1.03 5.83 10.51
N ASP A 115 -2.10 5.22 11.01
CA ASP A 115 -1.99 4.05 11.88
C ASP A 115 -1.69 2.78 11.06
N GLY A 116 -1.40 1.68 11.78
CA GLY A 116 -1.14 0.38 11.17
C GLY A 116 -2.27 -0.18 10.30
N ARG A 117 -3.46 0.41 10.27
CA ARG A 117 -4.61 -0.03 9.47
C ARG A 117 -4.95 0.96 8.34
N GLY A 118 -4.17 2.03 8.20
CA GLY A 118 -4.34 3.06 7.20
C GLY A 118 -5.32 4.18 7.57
N HIS A 119 -5.68 4.31 8.84
CA HIS A 119 -6.44 5.47 9.31
C HIS A 119 -5.52 6.69 9.43
N VAL A 120 -5.95 7.82 8.90
CA VAL A 120 -5.23 9.09 9.00
C VAL A 120 -5.32 9.66 10.41
N GLY A 121 -4.21 10.19 10.92
CA GLY A 121 -4.15 10.84 12.22
C GLY A 121 -2.92 11.72 12.39
N ASN A 122 -2.39 11.78 13.62
CA ASN A 122 -1.26 12.64 13.97
C ASN A 122 -0.17 11.79 14.64
N ALA A 123 1.06 11.85 14.10
CA ALA A 123 2.23 11.13 14.61
C ALA A 123 2.77 11.68 15.94
N GLY A 124 2.36 12.90 16.33
CA GLY A 124 2.84 13.58 17.54
C GLY A 124 4.11 14.40 17.33
N HIS A 125 4.65 14.45 16.11
CA HIS A 125 5.80 15.24 15.70
C HIS A 125 5.70 15.64 14.22
N ASP A 126 6.51 16.63 13.82
CA ASP A 126 6.53 17.11 12.43
C ASP A 126 7.42 16.22 11.54
N ALA A 127 6.93 15.87 10.35
CA ALA A 127 7.68 15.16 9.31
C ALA A 127 8.90 15.95 8.76
N SER A 128 8.98 17.26 9.00
CA SER A 128 9.97 18.16 8.39
C SER A 128 11.43 17.79 8.68
N ASN A 129 11.69 17.03 9.75
CA ASN A 129 13.03 16.58 10.13
C ASN A 129 13.33 15.13 9.69
N GLU A 130 12.37 14.47 9.03
CA GLU A 130 12.48 13.10 8.55
C GLU A 130 12.85 13.10 7.08
N HIS A 131 14.15 13.08 6.77
CA HIS A 131 14.62 13.17 5.37
C HIS A 131 15.04 11.81 4.81
N SER A 132 15.02 10.77 5.64
CA SER A 132 15.42 9.41 5.27
C SER A 132 14.41 8.41 5.80
N ALA A 133 13.94 7.52 4.91
CA ALA A 133 13.17 6.36 5.34
C ALA A 133 14.06 5.51 6.25
N GLY A 134 13.55 5.13 7.44
CA GLY A 134 14.35 4.53 8.51
C GLY A 134 14.90 3.13 8.22
N PHE A 135 14.71 2.61 7.01
CA PHE A 135 15.15 1.28 6.60
C PHE A 135 16.69 1.15 6.65
N ARG A 136 17.16 0.10 7.31
CA ARG A 136 18.58 -0.32 7.25
C ARG A 136 18.57 -1.71 6.64
N GLY A 137 18.95 -1.81 5.36
CA GLY A 137 18.99 -3.08 4.65
C GLY A 137 19.80 -4.14 5.41
N SER A 138 19.58 -5.41 5.09
CA SER A 138 20.29 -6.56 5.67
C SER A 138 21.79 -6.65 5.28
N GLY A 139 22.39 -5.55 4.82
CA GLY A 139 23.79 -5.46 4.42
C GLY A 139 24.50 -4.28 5.09
N ARG A 140 25.37 -4.60 6.06
CA ARG A 140 26.39 -3.76 6.72
C ARG A 140 25.91 -2.67 7.70
N PRO A 141 26.51 -2.58 8.92
CA PRO A 141 26.26 -1.48 9.85
C PRO A 141 26.94 -0.20 9.35
N GLY A 142 26.16 0.69 8.72
CA GLY A 142 26.57 2.04 8.36
C GLY A 142 26.14 3.06 9.41
N GLY A 143 27.14 3.70 10.02
CA GLY A 143 27.14 4.88 10.90
C GLY A 143 25.81 5.51 11.32
N GLY A 144 25.52 5.44 12.63
CA GLY A 144 24.59 6.36 13.27
C GLY A 144 25.17 7.78 13.31
N GLY A 145 24.45 8.73 12.75
CA GLY A 145 24.62 10.16 13.00
C GLY A 145 23.48 10.63 13.89
N GLY A 146 23.64 10.52 15.21
CA GLY A 146 22.74 11.16 16.16
C GLY A 146 23.10 12.63 16.27
N HIS A 147 22.20 13.52 15.84
CA HIS A 147 22.27 14.93 16.20
C HIS A 147 21.28 15.17 17.35
N ALA A 148 21.81 15.07 18.57
CA ALA A 148 21.23 15.73 19.72
C ALA A 148 21.62 17.21 19.65
N GLY A 149 20.64 18.09 19.54
CA GLY A 149 20.79 19.53 19.71
C GLY A 149 19.39 20.11 19.89
N GLY A 150 19.09 20.93 20.88
CA GLY A 150 19.85 21.52 21.97
C GLY A 150 18.83 22.42 22.68
N GLY A 151 18.73 22.30 24.00
CA GLY A 151 17.76 23.08 24.76
C GLY A 151 18.06 24.57 24.68
N HIS A 152 17.00 25.38 24.56
CA HIS A 152 17.07 26.79 24.90
C HIS A 152 16.00 27.11 25.94
N ARG A 153 16.48 27.75 27.01
CA ARG A 153 15.71 28.43 28.05
C ARG A 153 15.05 29.67 27.48
#